data_AF-A0A8S0GZN4-F1
#
_entry.id   AF-A0A8S0GZN4-F1
#
_cell.length_a   1.000
_cell.length_b   1.000
_cell.length_c   1.000
_cell.angle_alpha   90.00
_cell.angle_beta   90.00
_cell.angle_gamma   90.00
#
_symmetry.space_group_name_H-M   'P 1'
#
loop_
_entity.id
_entity.type
_entity.pdbx_description
1 polymer ?
#
loop_
_entity_poly.entity_id
_entity_poly.type
_entity_poly.pdbx_seq_one_letter_code
_entity_poly.pdbx_strand_id
1 'polypeptide(L)'
;MKNLLGHETNRSYRETYSVTHRGEWDFGSSMAYLQYEKTRNTRINEGLAGGTEGIFSNSEFYTAVLRDLTAHGEVNLPLRAGFEQTLTLGSEWSQQKLDDPSANTQSTSEGGAVGGLSSSNRSTQSSAQIFSLFAEDNIELQPGTMLTPGLRLDHHSIVGDNWSPSLNLSHALSDTLTLKAGIARAYKAPNLYQLNSDYLLYSRGQGCYGQSTSCYLQGNDKLKAETSVNKELGLEYKADGWVAGLTYFRNDYKNKVESGLAPVSRASGGSGAYRNSAIYQWENVPKALVEGLEGTLTIPLASQLTWNNNFTYMLQSKNKETGDYLSVTPRYTLNSMLDWQATQDLSLQATVAWYGQQTPKKYDYHGDRVTGSATQQLAPYAIAGVSGTYALTRHLSLTAGVDNLFDKRLFREGNAQGVNNIAGPAPPPTTNPGAPCTPA
;
A
#
# COMPACT_ATOMS: atom_id res chain seq x y z
N MET A 1 -13.65 -10.55 -23.28
CA MET A 1 -13.85 -9.62 -22.14
C MET A 1 -15.10 -8.75 -22.23
N LYS A 2 -15.53 -8.22 -23.39
CA LYS A 2 -16.79 -7.44 -23.50
C LYS A 2 -18.03 -8.18 -22.97
N ASN A 3 -18.07 -9.51 -23.09
CA ASN A 3 -19.18 -10.35 -22.61
C ASN A 3 -19.29 -10.45 -21.07
N LEU A 4 -18.31 -9.94 -20.32
CA LEU A 4 -18.34 -9.92 -18.84
C LEU A 4 -18.62 -8.52 -18.28
N LEU A 5 -18.92 -7.53 -19.14
CA LEU A 5 -19.35 -6.21 -18.70
C LEU A 5 -20.67 -6.33 -17.94
N GLY A 6 -20.71 -5.83 -16.71
CA GLY A 6 -21.87 -5.94 -15.81
C GLY A 6 -21.99 -7.29 -15.08
N HIS A 7 -21.09 -8.23 -15.31
CA HIS A 7 -21.04 -9.50 -14.57
C HIS A 7 -20.06 -9.42 -13.39
N GLU A 8 -20.39 -10.12 -12.32
CA GLU A 8 -19.52 -10.26 -11.15
C GLU A 8 -18.34 -11.19 -11.48
N THR A 9 -17.12 -10.65 -11.45
CA THR A 9 -15.88 -11.39 -11.75
C THR A 9 -15.00 -11.61 -10.52
N ASN A 10 -15.30 -10.90 -9.43
CA ASN A 10 -14.59 -10.96 -8.16
C ASN A 10 -15.56 -10.65 -7.01
N ARG A 11 -15.51 -11.45 -5.95
CA ARG A 11 -16.20 -11.24 -4.68
C ARG A 11 -15.20 -11.34 -3.54
N SER A 12 -15.21 -10.36 -2.65
CA SER A 12 -14.46 -10.43 -1.39
C SER A 12 -15.41 -10.36 -0.20
N TYR A 13 -15.31 -11.35 0.69
CA TYR A 13 -16.02 -11.36 1.97
C TYR A 13 -15.00 -11.33 3.10
N ARG A 14 -15.17 -10.41 4.05
CA ARG A 14 -14.35 -10.30 5.25
C ARG A 14 -15.22 -10.47 6.48
N GLU A 15 -14.83 -11.40 7.34
CA GLU A 15 -15.45 -11.70 8.63
C GLU A 15 -14.42 -11.40 9.71
N THR A 16 -14.74 -10.52 10.66
CA THR A 16 -13.86 -10.15 11.77
C THR A 16 -14.59 -10.35 13.09
N TYR A 17 -13.95 -11.07 14.01
CA TYR A 17 -14.43 -11.31 15.36
C TYR A 17 -13.34 -10.89 16.34
N SER A 18 -13.70 -10.12 17.37
CA SER A 18 -12.75 -9.70 18.39
C SER A 18 -13.37 -9.71 19.78
N VAL A 19 -12.55 -10.02 20.77
CA VAL A 19 -12.84 -9.84 22.19
C VAL A 19 -11.77 -8.94 22.75
N THR A 20 -12.18 -7.86 23.41
CA THR A 20 -11.27 -6.88 24.01
C THR A 20 -11.58 -6.73 25.49
N HIS A 21 -10.54 -6.81 26.31
CA HIS A 21 -10.57 -6.46 27.73
C HIS A 21 -9.84 -5.12 27.93
N ARG A 22 -10.44 -4.23 28.72
CA ARG A 22 -9.83 -2.99 29.21
C ARG A 22 -9.96 -2.97 30.72
N GLY A 23 -8.85 -2.70 31.40
CA GLY A 23 -8.77 -2.65 32.85
C GLY A 23 -8.15 -1.33 33.29
N GLU A 24 -8.74 -0.73 34.32
CA GLU A 24 -8.18 0.40 35.05
C GLU A 24 -7.78 -0.10 36.44
N TRP A 25 -6.55 0.16 36.84
CA TRP A 25 -5.93 -0.34 38.06
C TRP A 25 -5.30 0.81 38.84
N ASP A 26 -5.04 0.59 40.13
CA ASP A 26 -4.36 1.59 40.96
C ASP A 26 -2.95 1.94 40.44
N PHE A 27 -2.32 1.03 39.69
CA PHE A 27 -0.98 1.21 39.12
C PHE A 27 -0.97 1.68 37.66
N GLY A 28 -2.12 1.83 37.00
CA GLY A 28 -2.20 2.18 35.58
C GLY A 28 -3.36 1.51 34.85
N SER A 29 -3.28 1.44 33.52
CA SER A 29 -4.31 0.81 32.69
C SER A 29 -3.74 -0.36 31.90
N SER A 30 -4.62 -1.25 31.45
CA SER A 30 -4.24 -2.37 30.58
C SER A 30 -5.26 -2.58 29.48
N MET A 31 -4.78 -3.04 28.32
CA MET A 31 -5.62 -3.43 27.21
C MET A 31 -5.13 -4.77 26.67
N ALA A 32 -6.06 -5.68 26.42
CA ALA A 32 -5.76 -6.94 25.73
C ALA A 32 -6.87 -7.27 24.75
N TYR A 33 -6.51 -7.83 23.59
CA TYR A 33 -7.50 -8.36 22.66
C TYR A 33 -7.04 -9.64 21.99
N LEU A 34 -8.03 -10.44 21.61
CA LEU A 34 -7.89 -11.55 20.67
C LEU A 34 -8.80 -11.26 19.47
N GLN A 35 -8.21 -11.21 18.28
CA GLN A 35 -8.92 -10.93 17.04
C GLN A 35 -8.68 -12.05 16.03
N TYR A 36 -9.76 -12.55 15.46
CA TYR A 36 -9.74 -13.47 14.34
C TYR A 36 -10.38 -12.80 13.11
N GLU A 37 -9.68 -12.86 11.99
CA GLU A 37 -10.14 -12.37 10.71
C GLU A 37 -10.07 -13.46 9.65
N LYS A 38 -11.09 -13.50 8.79
CA LYS A 38 -11.15 -14.38 7.64
C LYS A 38 -11.58 -13.60 6.41
N THR A 39 -10.69 -13.56 5.43
CA THR A 39 -10.95 -12.98 4.11
C THR A 39 -11.09 -14.09 3.08
N ARG A 40 -12.22 -14.12 2.37
CA ARG A 40 -12.49 -15.01 1.24
C ARG A 40 -12.54 -14.17 -0.03
N ASN A 41 -11.53 -14.31 -0.89
CA ASN A 41 -11.48 -13.65 -2.18
C ASN A 41 -11.78 -14.70 -3.27
N THR A 42 -12.96 -14.59 -3.88
CA THR A 42 -13.46 -15.49 -4.91
C THR A 42 -13.43 -14.77 -6.24
N ARG A 43 -12.49 -15.15 -7.10
CA ARG A 43 -12.28 -14.52 -8.41
C ARG A 43 -12.32 -15.55 -9.52
N ILE A 44 -12.68 -15.10 -10.72
CA ILE A 44 -12.48 -15.90 -11.93
C ILE A 44 -10.99 -16.18 -12.08
N ASN A 45 -10.65 -17.40 -12.48
CA ASN A 45 -9.25 -17.82 -12.64
C ASN A 45 -8.50 -16.88 -13.58
N GLU A 46 -7.29 -16.47 -13.19
CA GLU A 46 -6.41 -15.64 -14.00
C GLU A 46 -5.20 -16.48 -14.44
N GLY A 47 -4.64 -16.19 -15.61
CA GLY A 47 -3.39 -16.81 -16.02
C GLY A 47 -2.25 -16.45 -15.07
N LEU A 48 -1.29 -17.35 -14.90
CA LEU A 48 -0.02 -17.13 -14.17
C LEU A 48 1.18 -16.96 -15.13
N ALA A 49 0.88 -16.76 -16.43
CA ALA A 49 1.85 -16.82 -17.50
C ALA A 49 1.85 -15.55 -18.38
N GLY A 50 2.93 -14.76 -18.29
CA GLY A 50 3.29 -13.67 -19.20
C GLY A 50 2.13 -12.79 -19.64
N GLY A 51 1.86 -12.70 -20.95
CA GLY A 51 0.81 -11.84 -21.50
C GLY A 51 -0.64 -12.21 -21.12
N THR A 52 -0.85 -13.37 -20.47
CA THR A 52 -2.15 -13.77 -19.88
C THR A 52 -2.20 -13.62 -18.37
N GLU A 53 -1.10 -13.15 -17.75
CA GLU A 53 -1.07 -12.84 -16.31
C GLU A 53 -2.14 -11.79 -15.99
N GLY A 54 -3.07 -12.14 -15.09
CA GLY A 54 -4.21 -11.28 -14.76
C GLY A 54 -5.33 -11.22 -15.81
N ILE A 55 -5.27 -12.03 -16.87
CA ILE A 55 -6.40 -12.23 -17.81
C ILE A 55 -7.17 -13.48 -17.41
N PHE A 56 -8.50 -13.41 -17.43
CA PHE A 56 -9.35 -14.56 -17.14
C PHE A 56 -9.01 -15.75 -18.06
N SER A 57 -8.53 -16.84 -17.47
CA SER A 57 -8.09 -18.04 -18.18
C SER A 57 -9.25 -19.02 -18.45
N ASN A 58 -10.30 -18.95 -17.63
CA ASN A 58 -11.56 -19.68 -17.80
C ASN A 58 -12.72 -18.89 -17.16
N SER A 59 -13.89 -19.51 -16.99
CA SER A 59 -15.04 -18.93 -16.28
C SER A 59 -15.26 -19.52 -14.89
N GLU A 60 -14.30 -20.30 -14.38
CA GLU A 60 -14.37 -20.95 -13.09
C GLU A 60 -13.90 -20.00 -11.99
N PHE A 61 -14.54 -20.11 -10.83
CA PHE A 61 -14.19 -19.32 -9.67
C PHE A 61 -13.28 -20.11 -8.73
N TYR A 62 -12.21 -19.47 -8.28
CA TYR A 62 -11.34 -19.96 -7.24
C TYR A 62 -11.44 -19.05 -6.03
N THR A 63 -11.47 -19.65 -4.85
CA THR A 63 -11.54 -18.90 -3.58
C THR A 63 -10.21 -19.03 -2.85
N ALA A 64 -9.48 -17.92 -2.76
CA ALA A 64 -8.38 -17.78 -1.81
C ALA A 64 -8.94 -17.45 -0.43
N VAL A 65 -8.46 -18.13 0.61
CA VAL A 65 -8.87 -17.92 2.00
C VAL A 65 -7.67 -17.52 2.84
N LEU A 66 -7.64 -16.26 3.28
CA LEU A 66 -6.68 -15.78 4.27
C LEU A 66 -7.34 -15.79 5.65
N ARG A 67 -6.66 -16.35 6.64
CA ARG A 67 -7.05 -16.35 8.04
C ARG A 67 -5.94 -15.71 8.86
N ASP A 68 -6.31 -14.71 9.64
CA ASP A 68 -5.42 -14.01 10.55
C ASP A 68 -5.92 -14.17 11.98
N LEU A 69 -5.01 -14.53 12.89
CA LEU A 69 -5.28 -14.57 14.33
C LEU A 69 -4.25 -13.70 15.03
N THR A 70 -4.71 -12.69 15.76
CA THR A 70 -3.87 -11.75 16.50
C THR A 70 -4.25 -11.76 17.97
N ALA A 71 -3.26 -11.94 18.83
CA ALA A 71 -3.35 -11.75 20.26
C ALA A 71 -2.44 -10.58 20.66
N HIS A 72 -2.96 -9.65 21.43
CA HIS A 72 -2.24 -8.44 21.85
C HIS A 72 -2.53 -8.16 23.31
N GLY A 73 -1.51 -7.68 24.02
CA GLY A 73 -1.65 -7.22 25.39
C GLY A 73 -0.64 -6.12 25.71
N GLU A 74 -1.11 -5.09 26.39
CA GLU A 74 -0.29 -3.96 26.84
C GLU A 74 -0.74 -3.46 28.23
N VAL A 75 0.22 -2.86 28.93
CA VAL A 75 0.00 -2.13 30.18
C VAL A 75 0.61 -0.74 30.06
N ASN A 76 -0.11 0.27 30.53
CA ASN A 76 0.33 1.66 30.58
C ASN A 76 0.52 2.04 32.04
N LEU A 77 1.74 2.44 32.40
CA LEU A 77 2.18 2.69 33.76
C LEU A 77 2.54 4.17 33.91
N PRO A 78 1.71 4.98 34.58
CA PRO A 78 2.10 6.33 34.96
C PRO A 78 3.23 6.27 36.01
N LEU A 79 4.39 6.84 35.68
CA LEU A 79 5.56 6.83 36.56
C LEU A 79 5.95 8.26 36.94
N ARG A 80 6.37 8.43 38.19
CA ARG A 80 6.88 9.70 38.74
C ARG A 80 8.27 9.51 39.29
N ALA A 81 9.24 9.30 38.41
CA ALA A 81 10.64 9.05 38.77
C ALA A 81 11.54 10.06 38.05
N GLY A 82 11.63 11.28 38.59
CA GLY A 82 12.37 12.40 38.00
C GLY A 82 11.56 13.22 37.01
N PHE A 83 10.84 12.57 36.11
CA PHE A 83 9.90 13.18 35.17
C PHE A 83 8.50 12.57 35.35
N GLU A 84 7.46 13.32 34.97
CA GLU A 84 6.12 12.74 34.74
C GLU A 84 6.18 12.00 33.40
N GLN A 85 5.89 10.70 33.42
CA GLN A 85 5.97 9.88 32.22
C GLN A 85 4.95 8.75 32.25
N THR A 86 4.65 8.18 31.09
CA THR A 86 3.81 6.97 30.97
C THR A 86 4.55 5.93 30.16
N LEU A 87 4.94 4.85 30.84
CA LEU A 87 5.61 3.70 30.25
C LEU A 87 4.57 2.70 29.76
N THR A 88 4.57 2.42 28.47
CA THR A 88 3.80 1.34 27.85
C THR A 88 4.70 0.13 27.63
N LEU A 89 4.28 -1.03 28.15
CA LEU A 89 4.91 -2.31 27.88
C LEU A 89 3.90 -3.23 27.25
N GLY A 90 4.26 -3.88 26.15
CA GLY A 90 3.34 -4.75 25.46
C GLY A 90 3.98 -5.89 24.70
N SER A 91 3.11 -6.82 24.30
CA SER A 91 3.44 -7.97 23.48
C SER A 91 2.33 -8.23 22.48
N GLU A 92 2.71 -8.80 21.35
CA GLU A 92 1.78 -9.16 20.30
C GLU A 92 2.20 -10.48 19.66
N TRP A 93 1.23 -11.29 19.27
CA TRP A 93 1.44 -12.47 18.47
C TRP A 93 0.43 -12.47 17.34
N SER A 94 0.90 -12.69 16.12
CA SER A 94 0.04 -12.82 14.94
C SER A 94 0.39 -14.08 14.16
N GLN A 95 -0.62 -14.71 13.57
CA GLN A 95 -0.48 -15.84 12.66
C GLN A 95 -1.32 -15.59 11.42
N GLN A 96 -0.70 -15.70 10.25
CA GLN A 96 -1.36 -15.69 8.95
C GLN A 96 -1.36 -17.09 8.34
N LYS A 97 -2.50 -17.52 7.83
CA LYS A 97 -2.67 -18.77 7.08
C LYS A 97 -3.43 -18.48 5.79
N LEU A 98 -2.76 -18.67 4.66
CA LEU A 98 -3.33 -18.52 3.32
C LEU A 98 -3.56 -19.90 2.71
N ASP A 99 -4.75 -20.11 2.17
CA ASP A 99 -5.09 -21.21 1.28
C ASP A 99 -5.46 -20.61 -0.09
N ASP A 100 -4.58 -20.71 -1.07
CA ASP A 100 -4.84 -20.26 -2.44
C ASP A 100 -4.66 -21.43 -3.44
N PRO A 101 -5.75 -22.06 -3.90
CA PRO A 101 -5.69 -23.16 -4.85
C PRO A 101 -5.37 -22.72 -6.29
N SER A 102 -5.37 -21.42 -6.59
CA SER A 102 -5.07 -20.88 -7.92
C SER A 102 -3.59 -20.53 -8.09
N ALA A 103 -2.96 -19.99 -7.05
CA ALA A 103 -1.64 -19.35 -7.14
C ALA A 103 -0.46 -20.32 -7.42
N ASN A 104 -0.51 -21.55 -6.93
CA ASN A 104 0.61 -22.50 -7.01
C ASN A 104 0.41 -23.56 -8.10
N THR A 105 -0.30 -23.21 -9.19
CA THR A 105 -0.73 -24.14 -10.24
C THR A 105 0.12 -24.08 -11.52
N GLN A 106 1.03 -23.11 -11.65
CA GLN A 106 1.88 -22.97 -12.83
C GLN A 106 2.70 -24.23 -13.08
N SER A 107 2.52 -24.85 -14.25
CA SER A 107 3.25 -26.04 -14.69
C SER A 107 4.69 -25.70 -15.10
N THR A 108 5.61 -26.65 -14.92
CA THR A 108 6.99 -26.55 -15.40
C THR A 108 7.23 -27.23 -16.74
N SER A 109 6.19 -27.70 -17.42
CA SER A 109 6.30 -28.50 -18.65
C SER A 109 6.91 -27.76 -19.84
N GLU A 110 6.59 -26.48 -20.02
CA GLU A 110 7.05 -25.72 -21.18
C GLU A 110 8.47 -25.16 -20.97
N GLY A 111 8.69 -24.47 -19.85
CA GLY A 111 9.97 -23.82 -19.54
C GLY A 111 11.06 -24.78 -19.03
N GLY A 112 10.69 -26.02 -18.69
CA GLY A 112 11.57 -27.02 -18.09
C GLY A 112 11.39 -27.14 -16.58
N ALA A 113 11.84 -28.28 -16.03
CA ALA A 113 11.74 -28.60 -14.61
C ALA A 113 12.62 -27.68 -13.75
N VAL A 114 12.06 -27.22 -12.63
CA VAL A 114 12.74 -26.41 -11.62
C VAL A 114 13.19 -27.33 -10.49
N GLY A 115 14.47 -27.27 -10.10
CA GLY A 115 15.03 -28.13 -9.07
C GLY A 115 14.30 -27.99 -7.74
N GLY A 116 13.87 -29.11 -7.14
CA GLY A 116 13.16 -29.12 -5.86
C GLY A 116 11.68 -28.73 -5.92
N LEU A 117 11.12 -28.49 -7.11
CA LEU A 117 9.73 -28.05 -7.29
C LEU A 117 8.94 -29.04 -8.15
N SER A 118 7.77 -29.46 -7.67
CA SER A 118 6.86 -30.33 -8.43
C SER A 118 6.14 -29.55 -9.53
N SER A 119 6.02 -30.13 -10.74
CA SER A 119 5.31 -29.49 -11.87
C SER A 119 3.82 -29.27 -11.62
N SER A 120 3.21 -30.05 -10.72
CA SER A 120 1.77 -29.98 -10.43
C SER A 120 1.49 -30.40 -8.98
N ASN A 121 0.25 -30.18 -8.52
CA ASN A 121 -0.22 -30.58 -7.19
C ASN A 121 0.65 -30.03 -6.04
N ARG A 122 1.15 -28.80 -6.19
CA ARG A 122 1.86 -28.10 -5.11
C ARG A 122 0.87 -27.68 -4.02
N SER A 123 1.39 -27.47 -2.81
CA SER A 123 0.57 -27.07 -1.67
C SER A 123 -0.19 -25.78 -1.98
N THR A 124 -1.46 -25.70 -1.59
CA THR A 124 -2.24 -24.45 -1.65
C THR A 124 -2.03 -23.59 -0.40
N GLN A 125 -1.42 -24.18 0.64
CA GLN A 125 -1.31 -23.60 1.97
C GLN A 125 0.04 -22.92 2.17
N SER A 126 0.01 -21.69 2.70
CA SER A 126 1.17 -20.95 3.21
C SER A 126 0.85 -20.39 4.59
N SER A 127 1.83 -20.31 5.49
CA SER A 127 1.62 -19.68 6.80
C SER A 127 2.88 -19.06 7.36
N ALA A 128 2.71 -18.02 8.16
CA ALA A 128 3.79 -17.38 8.92
C ALA A 128 3.25 -16.91 10.29
N GLN A 129 4.16 -16.73 11.24
CA GLN A 129 3.86 -16.17 12.55
C GLN A 129 4.85 -15.07 12.89
N ILE A 130 4.39 -14.06 13.64
CA ILE A 130 5.23 -13.01 14.20
C ILE A 130 4.91 -12.89 15.69
N PHE A 131 5.94 -13.00 16.53
CA PHE A 131 5.87 -12.62 17.94
C PHE A 131 6.60 -11.31 18.14
N SER A 132 6.03 -10.39 18.90
CA SER A 132 6.57 -9.06 19.12
C SER A 132 6.55 -8.69 20.59
N LEU A 133 7.58 -7.95 21.01
CA LEU A 133 7.66 -7.26 22.30
C LEU A 133 7.93 -5.79 22.02
N PHE A 134 7.32 -4.90 22.80
CA PHE A 134 7.59 -3.48 22.68
C PHE A 134 7.57 -2.77 24.04
N ALA A 135 8.38 -1.72 24.12
CA ALA A 135 8.38 -0.77 25.20
C ALA A 135 8.42 0.64 24.62
N GLU A 136 7.53 1.50 25.07
CA GLU A 136 7.45 2.91 24.69
C GLU A 136 7.28 3.74 25.95
N ASP A 137 7.90 4.90 26.02
CA ASP A 137 7.78 5.79 27.17
C ASP A 137 7.42 7.18 26.67
N ASN A 138 6.39 7.80 27.24
CA ASN A 138 6.01 9.17 26.91
C ASN A 138 6.43 10.08 28.07
N ILE A 139 7.52 10.81 27.89
CA ILE A 139 8.23 11.53 28.96
C ILE A 139 8.02 13.03 28.79
N GLU A 140 7.44 13.67 29.81
CA GLU A 140 7.40 15.13 29.91
C GLU A 140 8.73 15.63 30.49
N LEU A 141 9.66 16.03 29.61
CA LEU A 141 10.97 16.56 30.03
C LEU A 141 10.83 17.88 30.79
N GLN A 142 9.88 18.70 30.36
CA GLN A 142 9.45 19.94 30.99
C GLN A 142 8.10 20.33 30.37
N PRO A 143 7.31 21.23 30.99
CA PRO A 143 6.08 21.72 30.41
C PRO A 143 6.25 22.16 28.95
N GLY A 144 5.42 21.58 28.07
CA GLY A 144 5.48 21.84 26.63
C GLY A 144 6.52 21.04 25.85
N THR A 145 7.31 20.14 26.48
CA THR A 145 8.30 19.29 25.80
C THR A 145 8.09 17.82 26.13
N MET A 146 7.59 17.07 25.16
CA MET A 146 7.36 15.62 25.25
C MET A 146 8.36 14.87 24.39
N LEU A 147 9.06 13.90 24.98
CA LEU A 147 9.92 12.97 24.26
C LEU A 147 9.33 11.56 24.37
N THR A 148 9.21 10.88 23.23
CA THR A 148 8.60 9.55 23.14
C THR A 148 9.55 8.54 22.50
N PRO A 149 10.53 8.00 23.25
CA PRO A 149 11.33 6.86 22.80
C PRO A 149 10.50 5.57 22.77
N GLY A 150 10.80 4.71 21.81
CA GLY A 150 10.19 3.40 21.70
C GLY A 150 11.12 2.37 21.08
N LEU A 151 10.95 1.11 21.45
CA LEU A 151 11.65 -0.01 20.84
C LEU A 151 10.70 -1.19 20.69
N ARG A 152 10.58 -1.70 19.47
CA ARG A 152 9.87 -2.94 19.17
C ARG A 152 10.82 -4.00 18.63
N LEU A 153 10.71 -5.21 19.17
CA LEU A 153 11.36 -6.43 18.70
C LEU A 153 10.30 -7.31 18.05
N ASP A 154 10.58 -7.80 16.85
CA ASP A 154 9.71 -8.71 16.11
C ASP A 154 10.51 -9.97 15.75
N HIS A 155 9.99 -11.16 16.06
CA HIS A 155 10.51 -12.46 15.60
C HIS A 155 9.52 -13.08 14.63
N HIS A 156 9.90 -13.14 13.35
CA HIS A 156 9.11 -13.78 12.30
C HIS A 156 9.57 -15.23 12.10
N SER A 157 8.65 -16.19 12.05
CA SER A 157 8.97 -17.63 12.05
C SER A 157 9.87 -18.11 10.91
N ILE A 158 9.83 -17.45 9.76
CA ILE A 158 10.72 -17.70 8.60
C ILE A 158 11.90 -16.70 8.55
N VAL A 159 11.62 -15.40 8.58
CA VAL A 159 12.62 -14.33 8.31
C VAL A 159 13.55 -14.05 9.49
N GLY A 160 13.15 -14.40 10.72
CA GLY A 160 13.90 -14.13 11.94
C GLY A 160 13.63 -12.76 12.56
N ASP A 161 14.62 -12.23 13.27
CA ASP A 161 14.47 -11.08 14.17
C ASP A 161 14.59 -9.72 13.46
N ASN A 162 13.84 -8.74 13.97
CA ASN A 162 13.95 -7.34 13.59
C ASN A 162 13.83 -6.41 14.81
N TRP A 163 14.60 -5.33 14.79
CA TRP A 163 14.56 -4.26 15.80
C TRP A 163 14.10 -2.95 15.16
N SER A 164 13.03 -2.39 15.72
CA SER A 164 12.36 -1.17 15.26
C SER A 164 12.45 -0.09 16.34
N PRO A 165 13.57 0.66 16.44
CA PRO A 165 13.64 1.84 17.30
C PRO A 165 12.76 2.97 16.76
N SER A 166 12.23 3.76 17.68
CA SER A 166 11.39 4.95 17.43
C SER A 166 11.77 6.05 18.40
N LEU A 167 11.73 7.30 17.93
CA LEU A 167 11.88 8.49 18.75
C LEU A 167 11.04 9.61 18.15
N ASN A 168 10.08 10.11 18.92
CA ASN A 168 9.29 11.28 18.56
C ASN A 168 9.47 12.38 19.62
N LEU A 169 9.37 13.63 19.18
CA LEU A 169 9.52 14.83 20.00
C LEU A 169 8.42 15.82 19.63
N SER A 170 7.78 16.41 20.63
CA SER A 170 6.94 17.60 20.49
C SER A 170 7.45 18.67 21.44
N HIS A 171 7.73 19.87 20.93
CA HIS A 171 8.26 20.99 21.70
C HIS A 171 7.49 22.27 21.37
N ALA A 172 6.81 22.83 22.36
CA ALA A 172 6.16 24.12 22.29
C ALA A 172 7.23 25.24 22.26
N LEU A 173 7.31 25.94 21.14
CA LEU A 173 8.17 27.12 20.97
C LEU A 173 7.52 28.38 21.53
N SER A 174 6.18 28.40 21.53
CA SER A 174 5.31 29.39 22.16
C SER A 174 3.95 28.76 22.47
N ASP A 175 3.01 29.53 23.02
CA ASP A 175 1.64 29.08 23.27
C ASP A 175 0.88 28.69 21.99
N THR A 176 1.36 29.11 20.82
CA THR A 176 0.69 28.93 19.52
C THR A 176 1.53 28.19 18.49
N LEU A 177 2.84 27.98 18.73
CA LEU A 177 3.74 27.36 17.76
C LEU A 177 4.42 26.13 18.36
N THR A 178 4.28 24.98 17.71
CA THR A 178 4.86 23.70 18.13
C THR A 178 5.78 23.15 17.05
N LEU A 179 6.98 22.73 17.45
CA LEU A 179 7.90 21.91 16.66
C LEU A 179 7.63 20.44 16.95
N LYS A 180 7.45 19.64 15.90
CA LYS A 180 7.32 18.18 15.99
C LYS A 180 8.39 17.52 15.13
N ALA A 181 9.05 16.49 15.67
CA ALA A 181 10.05 15.73 14.94
C ALA A 181 9.92 14.24 15.27
N GLY A 182 10.12 13.40 14.27
CA GLY A 182 10.04 11.95 14.42
C GLY A 182 11.12 11.25 13.62
N ILE A 183 11.69 10.18 14.18
CA ILE A 183 12.52 9.22 13.46
C ILE A 183 12.25 7.81 13.96
N ALA A 184 11.86 6.92 13.06
CA ALA A 184 11.59 5.53 13.39
C ALA A 184 12.03 4.59 12.27
N ARG A 185 12.36 3.36 12.63
CA ARG A 185 12.61 2.28 11.67
C ARG A 185 11.37 1.39 11.57
N ALA A 186 10.60 1.58 10.50
CA ALA A 186 9.47 0.72 10.18
C ALA A 186 9.93 -0.67 9.71
N TYR A 187 9.06 -1.66 9.89
CA TYR A 187 9.27 -3.06 9.55
C TYR A 187 8.10 -3.58 8.72
N LYS A 188 8.41 -4.37 7.68
CA LYS A 188 7.42 -5.13 6.92
C LYS A 188 8.00 -6.49 6.55
N ALA A 189 7.35 -7.55 7.02
CA ALA A 189 7.65 -8.90 6.57
C ALA A 189 7.31 -9.07 5.08
N PRO A 190 8.03 -9.93 4.35
CA PRO A 190 7.62 -10.35 3.00
C PRO A 190 6.26 -11.07 3.09
N ASN A 191 5.43 -10.94 2.05
CA ASN A 191 4.12 -11.59 2.06
C ASN A 191 4.23 -13.11 1.80
N LEU A 192 3.14 -13.83 2.05
CA LEU A 192 3.12 -15.30 1.94
C LEU A 192 3.35 -15.84 0.52
N TYR A 193 3.13 -15.06 -0.54
CA TYR A 193 3.49 -15.47 -1.91
C TYR A 193 4.99 -15.32 -2.15
N GLN A 194 5.56 -14.20 -1.68
CA GLN A 194 6.98 -13.89 -1.82
C GLN A 194 7.86 -14.91 -1.08
N LEU A 195 7.42 -15.42 0.07
CA LEU A 195 8.15 -16.44 0.85
C LEU A 195 7.92 -17.87 0.36
N ASN A 196 6.89 -18.13 -0.43
CA ASN A 196 6.51 -19.50 -0.77
C ASN A 196 7.29 -20.03 -1.97
N SER A 197 8.23 -20.94 -1.76
CA SER A 197 8.99 -21.57 -2.84
C SER A 197 8.15 -22.34 -3.87
N ASP A 198 6.91 -22.72 -3.55
CA ASP A 198 5.95 -23.32 -4.49
C ASP A 198 5.25 -22.28 -5.39
N TYR A 199 5.32 -21.00 -5.03
CA TYR A 199 4.76 -19.92 -5.85
C TYR A 199 5.67 -19.68 -7.06
N LEU A 200 5.09 -19.83 -8.25
CA LEU A 200 5.82 -19.79 -9.50
C LEU A 200 5.00 -19.07 -10.57
N LEU A 201 5.61 -18.07 -11.19
CA LEU A 201 5.11 -17.41 -12.38
C LEU A 201 6.01 -17.75 -13.56
N TYR A 202 5.47 -17.68 -14.77
CA TYR A 202 6.21 -18.00 -15.99
C TYR A 202 6.03 -16.90 -17.05
N SER A 203 7.04 -16.68 -17.87
CA SER A 203 6.95 -15.79 -19.03
C SER A 203 7.71 -16.38 -20.21
N ARG A 204 7.13 -16.25 -21.41
CA ARG A 204 7.80 -16.64 -22.66
C ARG A 204 8.88 -15.65 -23.13
N GLY A 205 9.12 -14.57 -22.36
CA GLY A 205 10.16 -13.58 -22.65
C GLY A 205 9.76 -12.14 -22.34
N GLN A 206 8.47 -11.82 -22.36
CA GLN A 206 7.95 -10.45 -22.16
C GLN A 206 8.22 -9.88 -20.76
N GLY A 207 8.28 -10.74 -19.75
CA GLY A 207 8.41 -10.33 -18.34
C GLY A 207 9.80 -10.56 -17.77
N CYS A 208 10.80 -10.86 -18.61
CA CYS A 208 12.10 -11.34 -18.18
C CYS A 208 13.13 -10.21 -18.18
N TYR A 209 13.59 -9.76 -17.02
CA TYR A 209 14.51 -8.63 -16.93
C TYR A 209 15.86 -8.92 -17.59
N GLY A 210 16.33 -8.02 -18.44
CA GLY A 210 17.61 -8.15 -19.14
C GLY A 210 17.69 -9.24 -20.22
N GLN A 211 16.56 -9.86 -20.61
CA GLN A 211 16.54 -10.87 -21.67
C GLN A 211 15.17 -11.02 -22.37
N SER A 212 15.17 -11.46 -23.62
CA SER A 212 13.94 -11.71 -24.39
C SER A 212 13.51 -13.19 -24.44
N THR A 213 14.29 -14.09 -23.83
CA THR A 213 13.98 -15.53 -23.74
C THR A 213 13.16 -15.86 -22.49
N SER A 214 12.51 -17.01 -22.48
CA SER A 214 11.60 -17.43 -21.40
C SER A 214 12.27 -17.52 -20.02
N CYS A 215 11.47 -17.24 -18.99
CA CYS A 215 11.89 -17.25 -17.59
C CYS A 215 10.76 -17.65 -16.65
N TYR A 216 11.14 -18.10 -15.46
CA TYR A 216 10.28 -18.24 -14.29
C TYR A 216 10.60 -17.17 -13.26
N LEU A 217 9.62 -16.81 -12.43
CA LEU A 217 9.79 -16.05 -11.18
C LEU A 217 9.28 -16.90 -10.02
N GLN A 218 10.18 -17.29 -9.11
CA GLN A 218 9.89 -18.17 -7.98
C GLN A 218 9.88 -17.41 -6.65
N GLY A 219 9.00 -17.79 -5.73
CA GLY A 219 9.08 -17.40 -4.31
C GLY A 219 10.42 -17.77 -3.66
N ASN A 220 10.79 -17.01 -2.64
CA ASN A 220 12.09 -17.09 -1.98
C ASN A 220 11.91 -16.99 -0.46
N ASP A 221 12.10 -18.10 0.23
CA ASP A 221 12.00 -18.20 1.69
C ASP A 221 13.21 -17.58 2.42
N LYS A 222 14.26 -17.17 1.69
CA LYS A 222 15.47 -16.51 2.22
C LYS A 222 15.41 -14.99 2.15
N LEU A 223 14.25 -14.43 1.83
CA LEU A 223 14.06 -12.98 1.80
C LEU A 223 14.29 -12.36 3.18
N LYS A 224 14.95 -11.20 3.18
CA LYS A 224 14.97 -10.32 4.34
C LYS A 224 13.67 -9.54 4.41
N ALA A 225 13.29 -9.13 5.60
CA ALA A 225 12.23 -8.15 5.78
C ALA A 225 12.61 -6.79 5.20
N GLU A 226 11.59 -6.06 4.76
CA GLU A 226 11.74 -4.68 4.32
C GLU A 226 11.79 -3.77 5.54
N THR A 227 12.67 -2.78 5.53
CA THR A 227 12.79 -1.82 6.62
C THR A 227 12.94 -0.42 6.09
N SER A 228 12.34 0.57 6.77
CA SER A 228 12.40 1.96 6.30
C SER A 228 12.69 2.88 7.46
N VAL A 229 13.79 3.65 7.35
CA VAL A 229 14.05 4.74 8.31
C VAL A 229 13.25 5.94 7.84
N ASN A 230 12.14 6.17 8.52
CA ASN A 230 11.20 7.23 8.24
C ASN A 230 11.50 8.38 9.20
N LYS A 231 11.61 9.59 8.66
CA LYS A 231 11.85 10.78 9.45
C LYS A 231 10.98 11.93 8.95
N GLU A 232 10.54 12.73 9.91
CA GLU A 232 9.74 13.91 9.66
C GLU A 232 10.12 15.04 10.61
N LEU A 233 10.00 16.27 10.10
CA LEU A 233 10.22 17.49 10.85
C LEU A 233 9.15 18.50 10.43
N GLY A 234 8.33 18.92 11.38
CA GLY A 234 7.21 19.80 11.15
C GLY A 234 7.12 20.94 12.14
N LEU A 235 6.60 22.06 11.66
CA LEU A 235 6.17 23.19 12.47
C LEU A 235 4.67 23.35 12.31
N GLU A 236 3.97 23.57 13.42
CA GLU A 236 2.52 23.75 13.45
C GLU A 236 2.18 24.99 14.28
N TYR A 237 1.52 25.94 13.66
CA TYR A 237 0.87 27.08 14.30
C TYR A 237 -0.60 26.75 14.56
N LYS A 238 -1.08 27.05 15.77
CA LYS A 238 -2.47 26.90 16.17
C LYS A 238 -2.88 28.02 17.12
N ALA A 239 -3.86 28.83 16.71
CA ALA A 239 -4.46 29.88 17.54
C ALA A 239 -5.85 30.24 17.04
N ASP A 240 -6.83 30.42 17.93
CA ASP A 240 -8.16 30.96 17.61
C ASP A 240 -8.84 30.32 16.38
N GLY A 241 -8.74 28.99 16.25
CA GLY A 241 -9.29 28.21 15.13
C GLY A 241 -8.43 28.18 13.87
N TRP A 242 -7.40 29.02 13.76
CA TRP A 242 -6.36 28.87 12.73
C TRP A 242 -5.48 27.68 13.01
N VAL A 243 -5.17 26.91 11.97
CA VAL A 243 -4.14 25.89 11.98
C VAL A 243 -3.31 26.05 10.72
N ALA A 244 -1.99 26.20 10.85
CA ALA A 244 -1.08 26.23 9.71
C ALA A 244 0.12 25.35 10.03
N GLY A 245 0.36 24.33 9.21
CA GLY A 245 1.44 23.38 9.42
C GLY A 245 2.22 23.11 8.15
N LEU A 246 3.52 22.88 8.30
CA LEU A 246 4.40 22.42 7.24
C LEU A 246 5.35 21.37 7.80
N THR A 247 5.41 20.22 7.13
CA THR A 247 6.22 19.07 7.50
C THR A 247 7.05 18.63 6.31
N TYR A 248 8.34 18.46 6.52
CA TYR A 248 9.21 17.72 5.60
C TYR A 248 9.26 16.26 6.03
N PHE A 249 9.13 15.34 5.08
CA PHE A 249 9.25 13.91 5.35
C PHE A 249 10.25 13.25 4.40
N ARG A 250 10.91 12.20 4.89
CA ARG A 250 11.82 11.38 4.12
C ARG A 250 11.89 9.95 4.64
N ASN A 251 11.76 8.99 3.72
CA ASN A 251 11.79 7.57 3.99
C ASN A 251 12.96 6.94 3.22
N ASP A 252 14.01 6.55 3.95
CA ASP A 252 15.13 5.78 3.40
C ASP A 252 14.78 4.28 3.52
N TYR A 253 14.17 3.76 2.46
CA TYR A 253 13.62 2.41 2.39
C TYR A 253 14.68 1.40 1.95
N LYS A 254 14.79 0.27 2.65
CA LYS A 254 15.78 -0.79 2.41
C LYS A 254 15.10 -2.13 2.23
N ASN A 255 15.72 -2.96 1.40
CA ASN A 255 15.36 -4.35 1.15
C ASN A 255 13.92 -4.53 0.67
N LYS A 256 13.35 -3.57 -0.08
CA LYS A 256 12.01 -3.74 -0.67
C LYS A 256 11.99 -5.01 -1.51
N VAL A 257 10.99 -5.87 -1.34
CA VAL A 257 10.87 -7.11 -2.09
C VAL A 257 10.26 -6.79 -3.45
N GLU A 258 11.00 -7.09 -4.51
CA GLU A 258 10.58 -6.99 -5.92
C GLU A 258 10.97 -8.27 -6.68
N SER A 259 10.52 -8.40 -7.93
CA SER A 259 11.03 -9.43 -8.83
C SER A 259 12.52 -9.19 -9.10
N GLY A 260 13.35 -10.22 -8.96
CA GLY A 260 14.79 -10.13 -9.17
C GLY A 260 15.18 -9.69 -10.58
N LEU A 261 16.38 -9.11 -10.70
CA LEU A 261 16.87 -8.51 -11.94
C LEU A 261 17.84 -9.42 -12.70
N ALA A 262 18.29 -10.51 -12.08
CA ALA A 262 19.19 -11.48 -12.68
C ALA A 262 18.72 -12.92 -12.38
N PRO A 263 18.98 -13.87 -13.29
CA PRO A 263 18.65 -15.26 -13.05
C PRO A 263 19.60 -15.88 -12.01
N VAL A 264 19.04 -16.55 -11.02
CA VAL A 264 19.79 -17.30 -10.00
C VAL A 264 20.15 -18.72 -10.47
N SER A 265 19.40 -19.25 -11.42
CA SER A 265 19.62 -20.57 -12.01
C SER A 265 18.87 -20.73 -13.34
N ARG A 266 18.85 -21.96 -13.88
CA ARG A 266 18.08 -22.32 -15.09
C ARG A 266 17.33 -23.62 -14.86
N ALA A 267 16.12 -23.69 -15.41
CA ALA A 267 15.36 -24.92 -15.48
C ALA A 267 16.02 -25.93 -16.44
N SER A 268 15.63 -27.21 -16.33
CA SER A 268 16.15 -28.29 -17.17
C SER A 268 15.03 -28.93 -18.01
N GLY A 269 15.25 -29.04 -19.32
CA GLY A 269 14.27 -29.62 -20.25
C GLY A 269 13.27 -28.57 -20.74
N GLY A 270 12.01 -28.98 -20.96
CA GLY A 270 10.99 -28.14 -21.57
C GLY A 270 10.86 -28.34 -23.08
N SER A 271 10.10 -27.47 -23.75
CA SER A 271 9.70 -27.66 -25.14
C SER A 271 10.00 -26.46 -26.03
N GLY A 272 10.45 -26.74 -27.27
CA GLY A 272 10.64 -25.72 -28.30
C GLY A 272 11.66 -24.64 -27.93
N ALA A 273 11.39 -23.41 -28.35
CA ALA A 273 12.24 -22.25 -28.10
C ALA A 273 12.28 -21.80 -26.62
N TYR A 274 11.43 -22.37 -25.77
CA TYR A 274 11.28 -21.96 -24.37
C TYR A 274 11.94 -22.92 -23.37
N ARG A 275 12.64 -23.95 -23.87
CA ARG A 275 13.37 -24.90 -23.03
C ARG A 275 14.45 -24.23 -22.20
N ASN A 276 14.77 -24.81 -21.05
CA ASN A 276 15.81 -24.35 -20.12
C ASN A 276 15.64 -22.88 -19.71
N SER A 277 14.41 -22.51 -19.37
CA SER A 277 14.04 -21.15 -18.97
C SER A 277 14.89 -20.66 -17.80
N ALA A 278 15.25 -19.38 -17.83
CA ALA A 278 15.93 -18.72 -16.73
C ALA A 278 15.06 -18.72 -15.47
N ILE A 279 15.65 -18.84 -14.28
CA ILE A 279 14.89 -18.79 -13.01
C ILE A 279 15.32 -17.54 -12.26
N TYR A 280 14.38 -16.63 -12.09
CA TYR A 280 14.48 -15.46 -11.22
C TYR A 280 13.78 -15.77 -9.90
N GLN A 281 14.13 -15.01 -8.87
CA GLN A 281 13.46 -15.08 -7.57
C GLN A 281 12.94 -13.72 -7.15
N TRP A 282 12.01 -13.70 -6.20
CA TRP A 282 11.77 -12.48 -5.43
C TRP A 282 13.05 -12.12 -4.66
N GLU A 283 13.44 -10.84 -4.72
CA GLU A 283 14.70 -10.35 -4.18
C GLU A 283 14.52 -9.02 -3.44
N ASN A 284 15.45 -8.74 -2.52
CA ASN A 284 15.49 -7.50 -1.76
C ASN A 284 16.26 -6.40 -2.52
N VAL A 285 15.55 -5.39 -3.02
CA VAL A 285 16.12 -4.16 -3.60
C VAL A 285 16.86 -3.39 -2.50
N PRO A 286 18.16 -3.06 -2.65
CA PRO A 286 18.96 -2.54 -1.55
C PRO A 286 18.46 -1.21 -0.96
N LYS A 287 18.09 -0.25 -1.82
CA LYS A 287 17.70 1.11 -1.40
C LYS A 287 16.65 1.72 -2.32
N ALA A 288 15.63 2.33 -1.72
CA ALA A 288 14.69 3.24 -2.35
C ALA A 288 14.54 4.51 -1.50
N LEU A 289 14.01 5.57 -2.09
CA LEU A 289 13.81 6.86 -1.44
C LEU A 289 12.44 7.42 -1.78
N VAL A 290 11.72 7.83 -0.74
CA VAL A 290 10.54 8.69 -0.85
C VAL A 290 10.79 9.94 -0.01
N GLU A 291 10.50 11.12 -0.56
CA GLU A 291 10.76 12.40 0.10
C GLU A 291 9.73 13.42 -0.38
N GLY A 292 9.28 14.29 0.51
CA GLY A 292 8.28 15.29 0.16
C GLY A 292 8.01 16.31 1.26
N LEU A 293 6.99 17.12 1.00
CA LEU A 293 6.44 18.10 1.91
C LEU A 293 4.95 17.81 2.11
N GLU A 294 4.47 18.00 3.33
CA GLU A 294 3.07 18.01 3.69
C GLU A 294 2.75 19.34 4.34
N GLY A 295 1.60 19.91 4.06
CA GLY A 295 1.13 21.08 4.77
C GLY A 295 -0.36 21.08 4.97
N THR A 296 -0.78 21.81 5.99
CA THR A 296 -2.18 21.98 6.39
C THR A 296 -2.45 23.46 6.62
N LEU A 297 -3.64 23.91 6.24
CA LEU A 297 -4.10 25.28 6.45
C LEU A 297 -5.61 25.26 6.71
N THR A 298 -5.99 25.51 7.95
CA THR A 298 -7.37 25.70 8.40
C THR A 298 -7.60 27.17 8.70
N ILE A 299 -8.62 27.74 8.06
CA ILE A 299 -8.96 29.16 8.16
C ILE A 299 -10.41 29.29 8.69
N PRO A 300 -10.62 29.84 9.89
CA PRO A 300 -11.95 30.15 10.40
C PRO A 300 -12.44 31.45 9.74
N LEU A 301 -13.06 31.35 8.55
CA LEU A 301 -13.56 32.50 7.79
C LEU A 301 -14.68 33.25 8.54
N ALA A 302 -15.51 32.52 9.29
CA ALA A 302 -16.49 33.03 10.24
C ALA A 302 -16.78 31.98 11.32
N SER A 303 -17.58 32.31 12.34
CA SER A 303 -17.94 31.39 13.44
C SER A 303 -18.61 30.09 12.99
N GLN A 304 -19.20 30.08 11.79
CA GLN A 304 -19.94 28.96 11.20
C GLN A 304 -19.37 28.53 9.84
N LEU A 305 -18.23 29.08 9.43
CA LEU A 305 -17.63 28.86 8.11
C LEU A 305 -16.14 28.60 8.27
N THR A 306 -15.70 27.40 7.94
CA THR A 306 -14.30 26.97 8.06
C THR A 306 -13.79 26.49 6.72
N TRP A 307 -12.59 26.93 6.35
CA TRP A 307 -11.92 26.50 5.12
C TRP A 307 -10.69 25.67 5.46
N ASN A 308 -10.78 24.38 5.19
CA ASN A 308 -9.76 23.37 5.48
C ASN A 308 -8.99 23.03 4.21
N ASN A 309 -7.66 23.07 4.27
CA ASN A 309 -6.79 22.76 3.15
C ASN A 309 -5.67 21.85 3.62
N ASN A 310 -5.29 20.87 2.80
CA ASN A 310 -4.04 20.15 2.96
C ASN A 310 -3.38 19.95 1.60
N PHE A 311 -2.05 19.94 1.59
CA PHE A 311 -1.29 19.64 0.39
C PHE A 311 -0.17 18.66 0.69
N THR A 312 0.15 17.83 -0.29
CA THR A 312 1.33 16.98 -0.31
C THR A 312 2.08 17.23 -1.60
N TYR A 313 3.39 17.46 -1.51
CA TYR A 313 4.27 17.62 -2.67
C TYR A 313 5.37 16.55 -2.63
N MET A 314 5.42 15.69 -3.63
CA MET A 314 6.40 14.61 -3.72
C MET A 314 7.68 15.15 -4.34
N LEU A 315 8.78 15.24 -3.58
CA LEU A 315 10.09 15.67 -4.08
C LEU A 315 10.79 14.52 -4.82
N GLN A 316 10.83 13.33 -4.21
CA GLN A 316 11.44 12.12 -4.78
C GLN A 316 10.59 10.88 -4.50
N SER A 317 10.58 9.96 -5.47
CA SER A 317 10.05 8.60 -5.36
C SER A 317 10.89 7.74 -6.30
N LYS A 318 11.89 7.05 -5.78
CA LYS A 318 12.93 6.41 -6.62
C LYS A 318 13.40 5.08 -6.05
N ASN A 319 13.40 4.04 -6.88
CA ASN A 319 14.22 2.85 -6.67
C ASN A 319 15.67 3.21 -7.06
N LYS A 320 16.62 3.12 -6.12
CA LYS A 320 18.02 3.57 -6.37
C LYS A 320 18.84 2.55 -7.17
N GLU A 321 18.35 1.32 -7.32
CA GLU A 321 18.99 0.28 -8.12
C GLU A 321 18.65 0.46 -9.60
N THR A 322 17.35 0.52 -9.94
CA THR A 322 16.90 0.67 -11.34
C THR A 322 16.88 2.13 -11.82
N GLY A 323 16.81 3.08 -10.89
CA GLY A 323 16.65 4.50 -11.21
C GLY A 323 15.22 4.91 -11.60
N ASP A 324 14.28 3.96 -11.56
CA ASP A 324 12.86 4.17 -11.86
C ASP A 324 12.09 4.71 -10.65
N TYR A 325 10.83 5.10 -10.88
CA TYR A 325 9.90 5.50 -9.84
C TYR A 325 9.47 4.30 -8.98
N LEU A 326 9.36 4.51 -7.67
CA LEU A 326 8.93 3.47 -6.73
C LEU A 326 7.42 3.21 -6.81
N SER A 327 6.66 4.29 -6.92
CA SER A 327 5.21 4.31 -7.09
C SER A 327 4.84 5.50 -7.97
N VAL A 328 3.85 5.32 -8.84
CA VAL A 328 3.30 6.38 -9.67
C VAL A 328 2.22 7.10 -8.86
N THR A 329 2.54 8.31 -8.41
CA THR A 329 1.62 9.19 -7.70
C THR A 329 1.59 10.56 -8.38
N PRO A 330 0.54 11.36 -8.19
CA PRO A 330 0.57 12.78 -8.54
C PRO A 330 1.79 13.48 -7.94
N ARG A 331 2.41 14.39 -8.70
CA ARG A 331 3.54 15.21 -8.20
C ARG A 331 3.15 16.04 -6.98
N TYR A 332 1.91 16.50 -6.95
CA TYR A 332 1.29 17.10 -5.78
C TYR A 332 -0.17 16.68 -5.69
N THR A 333 -0.73 16.71 -4.49
CA THR A 333 -2.18 16.65 -4.26
C THR A 333 -2.53 17.81 -3.33
N LEU A 334 -3.55 18.59 -3.69
CA LEU A 334 -4.10 19.65 -2.86
C LEU A 334 -5.57 19.35 -2.65
N ASN A 335 -5.97 19.14 -1.40
CA ASN A 335 -7.37 18.97 -1.02
C ASN A 335 -7.84 20.24 -0.30
N SER A 336 -9.01 20.72 -0.68
CA SER A 336 -9.63 21.91 -0.12
C SER A 336 -11.10 21.62 0.17
N MET A 337 -11.56 22.04 1.33
CA MET A 337 -12.91 21.82 1.83
C MET A 337 -13.42 23.07 2.53
N LEU A 338 -14.51 23.62 2.03
CA LEU A 338 -15.26 24.69 2.69
C LEU A 338 -16.44 24.07 3.42
N ASP A 339 -16.44 24.15 4.75
CA ASP A 339 -17.50 23.66 5.62
C ASP A 339 -18.31 24.83 6.16
N TRP A 340 -19.61 24.85 5.89
CA TRP A 340 -20.53 25.90 6.28
C TRP A 340 -21.72 25.33 7.08
N GLN A 341 -21.78 25.66 8.36
CA GLN A 341 -22.97 25.47 9.17
C GLN A 341 -23.97 26.61 8.86
N ALA A 342 -24.77 26.43 7.80
CA ALA A 342 -25.69 27.46 7.30
C ALA A 342 -26.81 27.81 8.28
N THR A 343 -27.34 26.82 9.00
CA THR A 343 -28.29 26.98 10.12
C THR A 343 -28.00 25.92 11.19
N GLN A 344 -28.77 25.86 12.29
CA GLN A 344 -28.62 24.78 13.28
C GLN A 344 -28.91 23.38 12.72
N ASP A 345 -29.76 23.30 11.69
CA ASP A 345 -30.21 22.03 11.10
C ASP A 345 -29.58 21.75 9.72
N LEU A 346 -28.87 22.71 9.12
CA LEU A 346 -28.30 22.60 7.77
C LEU A 346 -26.79 22.84 7.77
N SER A 347 -26.02 21.83 7.37
CA SER A 347 -24.60 21.92 7.05
C SER A 347 -24.38 21.70 5.55
N LEU A 348 -23.54 22.54 4.94
CA LEU A 348 -23.18 22.50 3.53
C LEU A 348 -21.66 22.39 3.39
N GLN A 349 -21.21 21.58 2.44
CA GLN A 349 -19.80 21.34 2.18
C GLN A 349 -19.51 21.47 0.69
N ALA A 350 -18.41 22.16 0.37
CA ALA A 350 -17.84 22.17 -0.98
C ALA A 350 -16.40 21.67 -0.92
N THR A 351 -16.07 20.71 -1.78
CA THR A 351 -14.75 20.08 -1.83
C THR A 351 -14.13 20.25 -3.20
N VAL A 352 -12.81 20.42 -3.23
CA VAL A 352 -12.01 20.35 -4.46
C VAL A 352 -10.70 19.63 -4.16
N ALA A 353 -10.39 18.62 -4.96
CA ALA A 353 -9.10 17.94 -4.96
C ALA A 353 -8.37 18.22 -6.29
N TRP A 354 -7.20 18.85 -6.23
CA TRP A 354 -6.30 19.01 -7.37
C TRP A 354 -5.20 17.97 -7.33
N TYR A 355 -5.02 17.27 -8.44
CA TYR A 355 -3.95 16.31 -8.64
C TYR A 355 -2.98 16.87 -9.68
N GLY A 356 -1.71 16.92 -9.30
CA GLY A 356 -0.62 17.25 -10.20
C GLY A 356 -0.38 16.16 -11.25
N GLN A 357 0.59 16.42 -12.11
CA GLN A 357 0.97 15.49 -13.17
C GLN A 357 1.37 14.12 -12.61
N GLN A 358 0.96 13.05 -13.30
CA GLN A 358 1.46 11.69 -13.04
C GLN A 358 2.37 11.25 -14.18
N THR A 359 3.55 10.76 -13.81
CA THR A 359 4.56 10.31 -14.77
C THR A 359 4.69 8.79 -14.66
N PRO A 360 4.54 8.03 -15.77
CA PRO A 360 4.70 6.58 -15.74
C PRO A 360 6.16 6.18 -15.49
N LYS A 361 6.38 4.88 -15.31
CA LYS A 361 7.71 4.30 -15.18
C LYS A 361 8.58 4.57 -16.42
N LYS A 362 9.88 4.66 -16.20
CA LYS A 362 10.89 4.98 -17.23
C LYS A 362 11.31 3.76 -18.03
N TYR A 363 11.26 2.58 -17.42
CA TYR A 363 11.74 1.35 -18.02
C TYR A 363 10.61 0.32 -18.14
N ASP A 364 10.71 -0.57 -19.11
CA ASP A 364 9.82 -1.72 -19.26
C ASP A 364 10.27 -2.90 -18.38
N TYR A 365 9.70 -4.10 -18.60
CA TYR A 365 10.06 -5.29 -17.84
C TYR A 365 11.46 -5.82 -18.15
N HIS A 366 12.06 -5.44 -19.28
CA HIS A 366 13.43 -5.81 -19.63
C HIS A 366 14.46 -4.89 -18.99
N GLY A 367 14.02 -3.75 -18.44
CA GLY A 367 14.90 -2.67 -17.98
C GLY A 367 15.26 -1.69 -19.10
N ASP A 368 14.65 -1.82 -20.27
CA ASP A 368 14.88 -0.95 -21.41
C ASP A 368 14.01 0.29 -21.34
N ARG A 369 14.51 1.40 -21.91
CA ARG A 369 13.80 2.68 -21.87
C ARG A 369 12.50 2.59 -22.67
N VAL A 370 11.37 2.94 -22.04
CA VAL A 370 10.08 2.98 -22.75
C VAL A 370 10.05 4.10 -23.80
N THR A 371 9.30 3.88 -24.88
CA THR A 371 9.09 4.82 -25.99
C THR A 371 7.62 4.88 -26.38
N GLY A 372 7.23 5.85 -27.22
CA GLY A 372 5.87 5.97 -27.72
C GLY A 372 4.83 6.28 -26.63
N SER A 373 3.65 5.67 -26.73
CA SER A 373 2.53 5.90 -25.81
C SER A 373 2.82 5.51 -24.36
N ALA A 374 3.77 4.61 -24.12
CA ALA A 374 4.21 4.23 -22.77
C ALA A 374 4.84 5.38 -21.96
N THR A 375 5.26 6.46 -22.64
CA THR A 375 5.81 7.68 -22.02
C THR A 375 4.75 8.73 -21.67
N GLN A 376 3.48 8.50 -22.05
CA GLN A 376 2.41 9.48 -21.86
C GLN A 376 2.17 9.77 -20.38
N GLN A 377 2.15 11.06 -20.07
CA GLN A 377 1.93 11.57 -18.71
C GLN A 377 0.48 11.98 -18.56
N LEU A 378 -0.08 11.76 -17.38
CA LEU A 378 -1.40 12.29 -17.08
C LEU A 378 -1.27 13.75 -16.67
N ALA A 379 -1.91 14.64 -17.43
CA ALA A 379 -1.94 16.07 -17.13
C ALA A 379 -2.67 16.35 -15.79
N PRO A 380 -2.32 17.45 -15.10
CA PRO A 380 -3.02 17.85 -13.89
C PRO A 380 -4.53 17.98 -14.11
N TYR A 381 -5.31 17.65 -13.08
CA TYR A 381 -6.77 17.76 -13.11
C TYR A 381 -7.33 18.04 -11.72
N ALA A 382 -8.60 18.43 -11.66
CA ALA A 382 -9.31 18.66 -10.41
C ALA A 382 -10.64 17.92 -10.40
N ILE A 383 -11.07 17.48 -9.23
CA ILE A 383 -12.39 16.92 -8.97
C ILE A 383 -13.05 17.78 -7.90
N ALA A 384 -14.23 18.31 -8.19
CA ALA A 384 -15.01 19.12 -7.27
C ALA A 384 -16.28 18.37 -6.84
N GLY A 385 -16.72 18.58 -5.61
CA GLY A 385 -17.96 18.02 -5.08
C GLY A 385 -18.69 19.03 -4.20
N VAL A 386 -20.00 18.85 -4.10
CA VAL A 386 -20.83 19.60 -3.14
C VAL A 386 -21.78 18.65 -2.45
N SER A 387 -21.98 18.83 -1.15
CA SER A 387 -22.96 18.06 -0.38
C SER A 387 -23.62 18.92 0.69
N GLY A 388 -24.77 18.47 1.15
CA GLY A 388 -25.51 19.08 2.24
C GLY A 388 -26.13 18.01 3.11
N THR A 389 -26.10 18.23 4.42
CA THR A 389 -26.81 17.41 5.41
C THR A 389 -27.83 18.28 6.11
N TYR A 390 -29.10 17.84 6.06
CA TYR A 390 -30.21 18.48 6.74
C TYR A 390 -30.78 17.57 7.83
N ALA A 391 -30.79 18.04 9.08
CA ALA A 391 -31.43 17.35 10.20
C ALA A 391 -32.94 17.65 10.16
N LEU A 392 -33.73 16.70 9.66
CA LEU A 392 -35.20 16.84 9.65
C LEU A 392 -35.76 16.77 11.08
N THR A 393 -35.14 15.95 11.92
CA THR A 393 -35.43 15.83 13.36
C THR A 393 -34.15 15.42 14.10
N ARG A 394 -34.18 15.40 15.43
CA ARG A 394 -33.08 14.86 16.27
C ARG A 394 -32.75 13.37 16.03
N HIS A 395 -33.58 12.63 15.30
CA HIS A 395 -33.41 11.19 15.01
C HIS A 395 -33.25 10.90 13.52
N LEU A 396 -33.38 11.90 12.65
CA LEU A 396 -33.39 11.72 11.21
C LEU A 396 -32.65 12.86 10.52
N SER A 397 -31.59 12.50 9.82
CA SER A 397 -30.83 13.40 8.94
C SER A 397 -30.82 12.85 7.52
N LEU A 398 -30.90 13.76 6.55
CA LEU A 398 -30.77 13.45 5.13
C LEU A 398 -29.51 14.11 4.59
N THR A 399 -28.66 13.34 3.94
CA THR A 399 -27.50 13.85 3.21
C THR A 399 -27.71 13.65 1.72
N ALA A 400 -27.47 14.71 0.94
CA ALA A 400 -27.48 14.66 -0.51
C ALA A 400 -26.26 15.41 -1.05
N GLY A 401 -25.70 14.94 -2.16
CA GLY A 401 -24.54 15.56 -2.77
C GLY A 401 -24.24 15.05 -4.17
N VAL A 402 -23.30 15.70 -4.83
CA VAL A 402 -22.76 15.31 -6.12
C VAL A 402 -21.24 15.37 -6.06
N ASP A 403 -20.61 14.25 -6.38
CA ASP A 403 -19.16 14.17 -6.60
C ASP A 403 -18.84 14.35 -8.09
N ASN A 404 -17.66 14.89 -8.37
CA ASN A 404 -17.23 15.20 -9.74
C ASN A 404 -18.22 16.10 -10.49
N LEU A 405 -18.54 17.25 -9.87
CA LEU A 405 -19.50 18.25 -10.34
C LEU A 405 -19.30 18.68 -11.81
N PHE A 406 -18.06 18.62 -12.30
CA PHE A 406 -17.69 19.04 -13.65
C PHE A 406 -17.46 17.86 -14.63
N ASP A 407 -17.89 16.64 -14.27
CA ASP A 407 -17.77 15.42 -15.09
C ASP A 407 -16.38 15.21 -15.69
N LYS A 408 -15.31 15.46 -14.91
CA LYS A 408 -13.96 15.15 -15.35
C LYS A 408 -13.76 13.64 -15.35
N ARG A 409 -13.57 13.06 -16.52
CA ARG A 409 -13.44 11.60 -16.70
C ARG A 409 -12.05 11.21 -17.18
N LEU A 410 -11.60 10.06 -16.71
CA LEU A 410 -10.36 9.41 -17.08
C LEU A 410 -10.69 7.98 -17.49
N PHE A 411 -10.07 7.49 -18.56
CA PHE A 411 -10.28 6.14 -19.05
C PHE A 411 -8.94 5.41 -19.09
N ARG A 412 -8.98 4.12 -18.75
CA ARG A 412 -7.80 3.26 -18.81
C ARG A 412 -7.53 2.90 -20.27
N GLU A 413 -6.40 3.36 -20.80
CA GLU A 413 -6.01 3.12 -22.20
C GLU A 413 -5.10 1.89 -22.38
N GLY A 414 -4.64 1.27 -21.29
CA GLY A 414 -3.81 0.07 -21.32
C GLY A 414 -2.81 0.00 -20.17
N ASN A 415 -1.78 -0.83 -20.34
CA ASN A 415 -0.62 -0.88 -19.44
C ASN A 415 0.50 -0.02 -20.03
N ALA A 416 1.02 0.93 -19.24
CA ALA A 416 2.17 1.75 -19.61
C ALA A 416 3.49 0.97 -19.60
N GLN A 417 3.53 -0.22 -18.97
CA GLN A 417 4.65 -1.15 -19.06
C GLN A 417 4.29 -2.32 -19.99
N GLY A 418 4.92 -2.34 -21.16
CA GLY A 418 4.89 -3.43 -22.13
C GLY A 418 6.19 -3.42 -22.93
N VAL A 419 6.67 -4.58 -23.36
CA VAL A 419 7.92 -4.68 -24.14
C VAL A 419 7.63 -4.36 -25.59
N ASN A 420 8.40 -3.44 -26.17
CA ASN A 420 8.37 -3.19 -27.60
C ASN A 420 9.07 -4.34 -28.34
N ASN A 421 8.51 -4.81 -29.46
CA ASN A 421 9.11 -5.77 -30.41
C ASN A 421 9.08 -7.27 -30.09
N ILE A 422 8.24 -7.75 -29.17
CA ILE A 422 7.94 -9.20 -29.10
C ILE A 422 6.51 -9.41 -29.63
N ALA A 423 6.38 -10.24 -30.67
CA ALA A 423 5.10 -10.61 -31.29
C ALA A 423 4.20 -11.38 -30.30
N GLY A 424 3.45 -10.63 -29.48
CA GLY A 424 2.25 -11.07 -28.75
C GLY A 424 1.02 -10.36 -29.31
N PRO A 425 -0.21 -10.77 -28.93
CA PRO A 425 -1.43 -10.23 -29.52
C PRO A 425 -1.44 -8.71 -29.36
N ALA A 426 -1.55 -8.01 -30.50
CA ALA A 426 -1.63 -6.57 -30.54
C ALA A 426 -2.73 -6.09 -29.58
N PRO A 427 -2.53 -4.96 -28.88
CA PRO A 427 -3.66 -4.29 -28.24
C PRO A 427 -4.75 -4.08 -29.31
N PRO A 428 -6.04 -4.26 -28.97
CA PRO A 428 -7.11 -4.07 -29.93
C PRO A 428 -6.99 -2.67 -30.54
N PRO A 429 -7.21 -2.53 -31.86
CA PRO A 429 -7.04 -1.26 -32.54
C PRO A 429 -7.93 -0.20 -31.87
N THR A 430 -7.32 0.93 -31.56
CA THR A 430 -8.00 2.14 -31.09
C THR A 430 -8.98 2.59 -32.17
N THR A 431 -10.28 2.40 -31.93
CA THR A 431 -11.30 3.04 -32.76
C THR A 431 -11.35 4.51 -32.41
N ASN A 432 -11.17 5.36 -33.42
CA ASN A 432 -11.25 6.82 -33.39
C ASN A 432 -12.35 7.38 -32.47
N PRO A 433 -12.11 8.50 -31.77
CA PRO A 433 -13.14 9.24 -31.05
C PRO A 433 -13.92 10.09 -32.05
N GLY A 434 -15.10 9.65 -32.46
CA GLY A 434 -15.93 10.45 -33.36
C GLY A 434 -17.10 9.70 -33.98
N ALA A 435 -18.09 9.29 -33.17
CA ALA A 435 -19.45 9.08 -33.63
C ALA A 435 -20.41 9.22 -32.44
N PRO A 436 -21.39 10.15 -32.48
CA PRO A 436 -22.40 10.27 -31.43
C PRO A 436 -23.37 9.08 -31.49
N CYS A 437 -23.54 8.37 -30.38
CA CYS A 437 -24.63 7.42 -30.23
C CYS A 437 -25.95 8.20 -30.09
N THR A 438 -26.82 8.13 -31.10
CA THR A 438 -28.24 8.46 -30.95
C THR A 438 -28.99 7.30 -30.30
N PRO A 439 -29.98 7.57 -29.42
CA PRO A 439 -30.77 6.53 -28.77
C PRO A 439 -31.84 5.98 -29.74
N ALA A 440 -32.10 4.68 -29.64
CA ALA A 440 -33.33 4.03 -30.08
C ALA A 440 -34.03 3.45 -28.86
#